data_AF-A0A946IWM4-F1
#
_entry.id   AF-A0A946IWM4-F1
#
_cell.length_a   1.000
_cell.length_b   1.000
_cell.length_c   1.000
_cell.angle_alpha   90.00
_cell.angle_beta   90.00
_cell.angle_gamma   90.00
#
_symmetry.space_group_name_H-M   'P 1'
#
loop_
_entity.id
_entity.type
_entity.pdbx_description
1 polymer ?
#
loop_
_entity_poly.entity_id
_entity_poly.type
_entity_poly.pdbx_seq_one_letter_code
_entity_poly.pdbx_strand_id
1 'polypeptide(L)'
;MRHETIITLTSTFESHAQETEEGIEFWLARDLQHLLGYLKWENFLNVVFKAKTACEVSGHEILDHFPGIGKMVDLGSGSKREIDDIMLTRYACYLIAQNGDPKKEQIAFAQTYFALQTRKAELIENRLLEAERISARQKLTSTEKELSSVIYQQTGNNKNFSVIRSKGDQALFGKTTQAMKSRWKIPIKRPLADFAPTIILKAKDFATEITIHNAKEHQLSTEPAISDEHITNNEAVRKTLLQRGIRPEQLPPVEDVKKVERRLDSEKKKSLKNPDSLGTEGNNH
;
A
#
# COMPACT_ATOMS: atom_id res chain seq x y z
N MET A 1 -0.37 4.70 -27.07
CA MET A 1 -1.25 5.78 -26.57
C MET A 1 -0.42 7.05 -26.49
N ARG A 2 -0.85 8.17 -27.09
CA ARG A 2 -0.06 9.42 -27.06
C ARG A 2 -0.18 10.02 -25.66
N HIS A 3 0.93 10.06 -24.92
CA HIS A 3 1.02 10.59 -23.56
C HIS A 3 0.47 12.03 -23.46
N GLU A 4 0.63 12.81 -24.53
CA GLU A 4 0.14 14.19 -24.66
C GLU A 4 -1.39 14.29 -24.57
N THR A 5 -2.14 13.36 -25.17
CA THR A 5 -3.61 13.37 -25.11
C THR A 5 -4.12 13.15 -23.69
N ILE A 6 -3.41 12.34 -22.89
CA ILE A 6 -3.71 12.09 -21.48
C ILE A 6 -3.57 13.39 -20.69
N ILE A 7 -2.43 14.05 -20.84
CA ILE A 7 -2.09 15.28 -20.14
C ILE A 7 -3.10 16.38 -20.49
N THR A 8 -3.46 16.51 -21.78
CA THR A 8 -4.43 17.51 -22.22
C THR A 8 -5.82 17.24 -21.67
N LEU A 9 -6.33 16.01 -21.74
CA LEU A 9 -7.68 15.69 -21.24
C LEU A 9 -7.77 15.82 -19.71
N THR A 10 -6.75 15.35 -18.97
CA THR A 10 -6.69 15.55 -17.51
C THR A 10 -6.61 17.05 -17.19
N SER A 11 -5.68 17.80 -17.80
CA SER A 11 -5.55 19.24 -17.55
C SER A 11 -6.84 20.01 -17.86
N THR A 12 -7.53 19.66 -18.95
CA THR A 12 -8.81 20.29 -19.31
C THR A 12 -9.91 19.94 -18.31
N PHE A 13 -9.94 18.71 -17.79
CA PHE A 13 -10.90 18.35 -16.73
C PHE A 13 -10.63 19.15 -15.45
N GLU A 14 -9.37 19.16 -14.99
CA GLU A 14 -8.97 19.89 -13.77
C GLU A 14 -9.18 21.41 -13.91
N SER A 15 -9.00 21.99 -15.10
CA SER A 15 -9.22 23.44 -15.30
C SER A 15 -10.69 23.88 -15.20
N HIS A 16 -11.64 22.93 -15.26
CA HIS A 16 -13.07 23.21 -15.09
C HIS A 16 -13.56 22.95 -13.66
N ALA A 17 -12.65 22.56 -12.76
CA ALA A 17 -12.94 22.49 -11.35
C ALA A 17 -13.25 23.90 -10.82
N GLN A 18 -14.28 23.96 -9.98
CA GLN A 18 -14.67 25.13 -9.21
C GLN A 18 -14.62 24.76 -7.73
N GLU A 19 -14.65 25.76 -6.86
CA GLU A 19 -14.54 25.57 -5.42
C GLU A 19 -15.71 26.29 -4.74
N THR A 20 -16.36 25.62 -3.80
CA THR A 20 -17.38 26.24 -2.94
C THR A 20 -16.72 27.18 -1.94
N GLU A 21 -17.52 28.01 -1.24
CA GLU A 21 -17.00 28.84 -0.15
C GLU A 21 -16.32 28.03 0.97
N GLU A 22 -16.75 26.77 1.16
CA GLU A 22 -16.18 25.83 2.13
C GLU A 22 -14.92 25.07 1.63
N GLY A 23 -14.44 25.37 0.42
CA GLY A 23 -13.26 24.72 -0.14
C GLY A 23 -13.50 23.37 -0.80
N ILE A 24 -14.76 23.03 -1.12
CA ILE A 24 -15.11 21.75 -1.75
C ILE A 24 -15.03 21.92 -3.26
N GLU A 25 -14.24 21.04 -3.88
CA GLU A 25 -14.08 21.02 -5.32
C GLU A 25 -15.29 20.40 -6.04
N PHE A 26 -15.81 21.07 -7.06
CA PHE A 26 -16.94 20.62 -7.85
C PHE A 26 -16.83 20.97 -9.34
N TRP A 27 -17.60 20.27 -10.16
CA TRP A 27 -17.81 20.56 -11.58
C TRP A 27 -19.29 20.78 -11.85
N LEU A 28 -19.60 21.58 -12.85
CA LEU A 28 -20.96 21.71 -13.35
C LEU A 28 -21.24 20.60 -14.38
N ALA A 29 -22.37 19.92 -14.24
CA ALA A 29 -22.73 18.81 -15.12
C ALA A 29 -22.88 19.24 -16.59
N ARG A 30 -23.36 20.46 -16.86
CA ARG A 30 -23.41 21.02 -18.22
C ARG A 30 -22.04 21.14 -18.87
N ASP A 31 -21.02 21.53 -18.10
CA ASP A 31 -19.67 21.69 -18.63
C ASP A 31 -19.03 20.30 -18.80
N LEU A 32 -19.22 19.42 -17.82
CA LEU A 32 -18.74 18.03 -17.86
C LEU A 32 -19.33 17.24 -19.04
N GLN A 33 -20.59 17.50 -19.42
CA GLN A 33 -21.24 16.90 -20.59
C GLN A 33 -20.35 17.05 -21.84
N HIS A 34 -19.86 18.25 -22.10
CA HIS A 34 -19.05 18.56 -23.28
C HIS A 34 -17.65 17.97 -23.18
N LEU A 35 -17.04 18.03 -21.99
CA LEU A 35 -15.74 17.41 -21.72
C LEU A 35 -15.75 15.90 -21.97
N LEU A 36 -16.87 15.23 -21.69
CA LEU A 36 -17.04 13.80 -21.89
C LEU A 36 -17.63 13.44 -23.27
N GLY A 37 -17.77 14.40 -24.18
CA GLY A 37 -18.16 14.17 -25.56
C GLY A 37 -19.65 13.87 -25.77
N TYR A 38 -20.52 14.28 -24.84
CA TYR A 38 -21.98 14.19 -25.01
C TYR A 38 -22.51 15.46 -25.67
N LEU A 39 -23.11 15.34 -26.87
CA LEU A 39 -23.67 16.49 -27.58
C LEU A 39 -25.07 16.85 -27.08
N LYS A 40 -25.86 15.85 -26.67
CA LYS A 40 -27.24 16.02 -26.18
C LYS A 40 -27.29 15.82 -24.67
N TRP A 41 -27.92 16.77 -23.98
CA TRP A 41 -28.07 16.73 -22.51
C TRP A 41 -28.80 15.49 -22.02
N GLU A 42 -29.90 15.10 -22.67
CA GLU A 42 -30.70 13.92 -22.28
C GLU A 42 -29.85 12.64 -22.23
N ASN A 43 -28.95 12.47 -23.19
CA ASN A 43 -28.05 11.31 -23.23
C ASN A 43 -27.06 11.33 -22.06
N PHE A 44 -26.61 12.52 -21.65
CA PHE A 44 -25.73 12.67 -20.52
C PHE A 44 -26.45 12.48 -19.19
N LEU A 45 -27.68 13.00 -19.06
CA LEU A 45 -28.52 12.76 -17.89
C LEU A 45 -28.73 11.27 -17.63
N ASN A 46 -28.92 10.45 -18.67
CA ASN A 46 -29.02 9.00 -18.52
C ASN A 46 -27.76 8.39 -17.85
N VAL A 47 -26.58 8.94 -18.13
CA VAL A 47 -25.32 8.52 -17.48
C VAL A 47 -25.25 9.03 -16.05
N VAL A 48 -25.67 10.28 -15.81
CA VAL A 48 -25.77 10.86 -14.46
C VAL A 48 -26.72 10.03 -13.58
N PHE A 49 -27.85 9.57 -14.09
CA PHE A 49 -28.78 8.71 -13.33
C PHE A 49 -28.17 7.36 -12.96
N LYS A 50 -27.42 6.73 -13.87
CA LYS A 50 -26.65 5.51 -13.56
C LYS A 50 -25.60 5.77 -12.48
N ALA A 51 -24.89 6.89 -12.57
CA ALA A 51 -23.91 7.30 -11.56
C ALA A 51 -24.54 7.56 -10.19
N LYS A 52 -25.71 8.23 -10.14
CA LYS A 52 -26.50 8.41 -8.91
C LYS A 52 -26.92 7.07 -8.29
N THR A 53 -27.38 6.13 -9.12
CA THR A 53 -27.74 4.77 -8.68
C THR A 53 -26.52 4.06 -8.09
N ALA A 54 -25.35 4.15 -8.73
CA ALA A 54 -24.11 3.56 -8.23
C ALA A 54 -23.64 4.20 -6.90
N CYS A 55 -23.83 5.52 -6.75
CA CYS A 55 -23.55 6.27 -5.53
C CYS A 55 -24.38 5.73 -4.36
N GLU A 56 -25.70 5.66 -4.55
CA GLU A 56 -26.66 5.18 -3.55
C GLU A 56 -26.41 3.72 -3.16
N VAL A 57 -26.21 2.84 -4.15
CA VAL A 57 -25.91 1.41 -3.90
C VAL A 57 -24.57 1.23 -3.17
N SER A 58 -23.61 2.14 -3.35
CA SER A 58 -22.34 2.15 -2.62
C SER A 58 -22.47 2.72 -1.20
N GLY A 59 -23.67 3.14 -0.78
CA GLY A 59 -23.95 3.65 0.57
C GLY A 59 -23.70 5.14 0.75
N HIS A 60 -23.60 5.91 -0.33
CA HIS A 60 -23.40 7.36 -0.30
C HIS A 60 -24.70 8.11 -0.61
N GLU A 61 -24.95 9.22 0.09
CA GLU A 61 -26.13 10.07 -0.14
C GLU A 61 -26.00 10.81 -1.48
N ILE A 62 -27.04 10.76 -2.31
CA ILE A 62 -27.00 11.35 -3.65
C ILE A 62 -26.80 12.88 -3.57
N LEU A 63 -27.43 13.53 -2.60
CA LEU A 63 -27.39 15.00 -2.46
C LEU A 63 -26.01 15.53 -2.06
N ASP A 64 -25.17 14.72 -1.42
CA ASP A 64 -23.79 15.11 -1.06
C ASP A 64 -22.90 15.21 -2.31
N HIS A 65 -23.24 14.48 -3.37
CA HIS A 65 -22.38 14.32 -4.54
C HIS A 65 -22.98 14.90 -5.84
N PHE A 66 -24.30 15.02 -5.91
CA PHE A 66 -25.06 15.48 -7.07
C PHE A 66 -26.17 16.50 -6.72
N PRO A 67 -25.92 17.55 -5.92
CA PRO A 67 -26.95 18.54 -5.61
C PRO A 67 -27.34 19.32 -6.87
N GLY A 68 -28.65 19.51 -7.05
CA GLY A 68 -29.19 20.32 -8.15
C GLY A 68 -29.06 21.82 -7.87
N ILE A 69 -28.71 22.60 -8.90
CA ILE A 69 -28.57 24.05 -8.83
C ILE A 69 -29.15 24.73 -10.08
N GLY A 70 -29.51 26.01 -9.98
CA GLY A 70 -29.84 26.83 -11.15
C GLY A 70 -28.58 27.49 -11.72
N LYS A 71 -28.32 27.32 -13.02
CA LYS A 71 -27.22 27.98 -13.76
C LYS A 71 -27.78 29.06 -14.68
N MET A 72 -27.24 30.28 -14.60
CA MET A 72 -27.58 31.37 -15.53
C MET A 72 -26.76 31.26 -16.82
N VAL A 73 -27.41 31.28 -17.99
CA VAL A 73 -26.75 31.26 -19.31
C VAL A 73 -27.15 32.46 -20.18
N ASP A 74 -26.21 32.96 -20.99
CA ASP A 74 -26.44 34.07 -21.92
C ASP A 74 -27.10 33.59 -23.23
N LEU A 75 -28.16 34.28 -23.67
CA LEU A 75 -28.93 33.93 -24.89
C LEU A 75 -28.50 34.71 -26.15
N GLY A 76 -27.33 35.34 -26.15
CA GLY A 76 -26.77 36.02 -27.34
C GLY A 76 -27.33 37.42 -27.62
N SER A 77 -28.18 37.97 -26.76
CA SER A 77 -28.76 39.33 -26.85
C SER A 77 -28.60 40.16 -25.56
N GLY A 78 -27.77 39.71 -24.62
CA GLY A 78 -27.61 40.31 -23.29
C GLY A 78 -28.64 39.85 -22.24
N SER A 79 -29.62 39.03 -22.63
CA SER A 79 -30.57 38.38 -21.72
C SER A 79 -30.03 37.05 -21.18
N LYS A 80 -30.14 36.87 -19.85
CA LYS A 80 -29.78 35.64 -19.13
C LYS A 80 -31.01 34.79 -18.82
N ARG A 81 -30.87 33.47 -18.85
CA ARG A 81 -31.92 32.51 -18.43
C ARG A 81 -31.35 31.52 -17.43
N GLU A 82 -32.11 31.22 -16.38
CA GLU A 82 -31.80 30.15 -15.43
C GLU A 82 -32.17 28.78 -16.03
N ILE A 83 -31.24 27.84 -15.96
CA ILE A 83 -31.38 26.46 -16.40
C ILE A 83 -30.91 25.54 -15.29
N ASP A 84 -31.67 24.49 -15.00
CA ASP A 84 -31.28 23.46 -14.04
C ASP A 84 -29.96 22.78 -14.47
N ASP A 85 -29.03 22.71 -13.52
CA ASP A 85 -27.73 22.07 -13.59
C ASP A 85 -27.49 21.28 -12.28
N ILE A 86 -26.36 20.59 -12.20
CA ILE A 86 -25.98 19.73 -11.08
C ILE A 86 -24.53 20.05 -10.74
N MET A 87 -24.24 20.33 -9.46
CA MET A 87 -22.86 20.33 -9.00
C MET A 87 -22.43 18.89 -8.78
N LEU A 88 -21.23 18.57 -9.26
CA LEU A 88 -20.68 17.23 -9.22
C LEU A 88 -19.40 17.29 -8.43
N THR A 89 -19.37 16.60 -7.28
CA THR A 89 -18.10 16.37 -6.59
C THR A 89 -17.15 15.57 -7.49
N ARG A 90 -15.85 15.58 -7.17
CA ARG A 90 -14.86 14.74 -7.85
C ARG A 90 -15.29 13.26 -7.90
N TYR A 91 -15.88 12.76 -6.82
CA TYR A 91 -16.42 11.40 -6.75
C TYR A 91 -17.58 11.18 -7.75
N ALA A 92 -18.53 12.11 -7.84
CA ALA A 92 -19.61 12.05 -8.83
C ALA A 92 -19.07 12.05 -10.27
N CYS A 93 -18.06 12.87 -10.58
CA CYS A 93 -17.39 12.89 -11.88
C CYS A 93 -16.78 11.52 -12.22
N TYR A 94 -16.17 10.84 -11.25
CA TYR A 94 -15.62 9.50 -11.44
C TYR A 94 -16.71 8.47 -11.74
N LEU A 95 -17.81 8.49 -10.99
CA LEU A 95 -18.94 7.59 -11.23
C LEU A 95 -19.58 7.83 -12.60
N ILE A 96 -19.70 9.08 -13.05
CA ILE A 96 -20.20 9.44 -14.39
C ILE A 96 -19.28 8.87 -15.47
N ALA A 97 -17.96 9.05 -15.33
CA ALA A 97 -16.99 8.52 -16.28
C ALA A 97 -17.00 6.98 -16.31
N GLN A 98 -17.14 6.31 -15.16
CA GLN A 98 -17.25 4.84 -15.08
C GLN A 98 -18.52 4.31 -15.76
N ASN A 99 -19.64 5.02 -15.65
CA ASN A 99 -20.95 4.62 -16.21
C ASN A 99 -21.22 5.14 -17.64
N GLY A 100 -20.28 5.90 -18.22
CA GLY A 100 -20.42 6.47 -19.55
C GLY A 100 -20.30 5.45 -20.69
N ASP A 101 -20.70 5.85 -21.89
CA ASP A 101 -20.56 5.05 -23.11
C ASP A 101 -19.08 4.90 -23.53
N PRO A 102 -18.50 3.69 -23.47
CA PRO A 102 -17.10 3.45 -23.82
C PRO A 102 -16.81 3.63 -25.31
N LYS A 103 -17.83 3.79 -26.17
CA LYS A 103 -17.63 4.18 -27.58
C LYS A 103 -17.15 5.62 -27.73
N LYS A 104 -17.30 6.46 -26.69
CA LYS A 104 -16.74 7.81 -26.65
C LYS A 104 -15.29 7.77 -26.22
N GLU A 105 -14.41 8.36 -27.02
CA GLU A 105 -12.97 8.36 -26.76
C GLU A 105 -12.62 8.94 -25.38
N GLN A 106 -13.32 10.00 -24.94
CA GLN A 106 -13.12 10.64 -23.64
C GLN A 106 -13.49 9.70 -22.47
N ILE A 107 -14.55 8.90 -22.63
CA ILE A 107 -14.97 7.91 -21.62
C ILE A 107 -14.01 6.73 -21.58
N ALA A 108 -13.69 6.13 -22.73
CA ALA A 108 -12.72 5.04 -22.82
C ALA A 108 -11.36 5.45 -22.24
N PHE A 109 -10.97 6.70 -22.50
CA PHE A 109 -9.77 7.31 -21.93
C PHE A 109 -9.85 7.38 -20.40
N ALA A 110 -10.92 7.95 -19.83
CA ALA A 110 -11.09 8.06 -18.39
C ALA A 110 -11.08 6.68 -17.70
N GLN A 111 -11.76 5.69 -18.28
CA GLN A 111 -11.76 4.30 -17.78
C GLN A 111 -10.36 3.68 -17.80
N THR A 112 -9.60 3.89 -18.87
CA THR A 112 -8.20 3.43 -18.96
C THR A 112 -7.33 4.14 -17.92
N TYR A 113 -7.50 5.44 -17.75
CA TYR A 113 -6.79 6.21 -16.74
C TYR A 113 -7.05 5.67 -15.33
N PHE A 114 -8.31 5.39 -14.97
CA PHE A 114 -8.63 4.79 -13.67
C PHE A 114 -8.01 3.42 -13.48
N ALA A 115 -8.08 2.54 -14.48
CA ALA A 115 -7.43 1.23 -14.40
C ALA A 115 -5.92 1.36 -14.12
N LEU A 116 -5.25 2.32 -14.76
CA LEU A 116 -3.83 2.60 -14.54
C LEU A 116 -3.55 3.23 -13.17
N GLN A 117 -4.39 4.16 -12.71
CA GLN A 117 -4.22 4.78 -11.38
C GLN A 117 -4.47 3.77 -10.26
N THR A 118 -5.50 2.94 -10.36
CA THR A 118 -5.76 1.85 -9.39
C THR A 118 -4.57 0.90 -9.35
N ARG A 119 -4.08 0.45 -10.51
CA ARG A 119 -2.90 -0.41 -10.57
C ARG A 119 -1.66 0.25 -9.98
N LYS A 120 -1.46 1.55 -10.23
CA LYS A 120 -0.36 2.32 -9.66
C LYS A 120 -0.47 2.41 -8.13
N ALA A 121 -1.67 2.64 -7.60
CA ALA A 121 -1.93 2.69 -6.16
C ALA A 121 -1.65 1.33 -5.50
N GLU A 122 -2.16 0.23 -6.05
CA GLU A 122 -1.86 -1.13 -5.59
C GLU A 122 -0.34 -1.42 -5.56
N LEU A 123 0.38 -1.01 -6.60
CA LEU A 123 1.83 -1.19 -6.66
C LEU A 123 2.55 -0.32 -5.62
N ILE A 124 2.08 0.91 -5.38
CA ILE A 124 2.64 1.78 -4.33
C ILE A 124 2.39 1.17 -2.95
N GLU A 125 1.19 0.68 -2.67
CA GLU A 125 0.86 0.03 -1.41
C GLU A 125 1.76 -1.19 -1.16
N ASN A 126 1.90 -2.07 -2.15
CA ASN A 126 2.80 -3.22 -2.07
C ASN A 126 4.26 -2.77 -1.81
N ARG A 127 4.73 -1.72 -2.48
CA ARG A 127 6.07 -1.16 -2.25
C ARG A 127 6.25 -0.59 -0.85
N LEU A 128 5.22 0.03 -0.28
CA LEU A 128 5.26 0.54 1.10
C LEU A 128 5.38 -0.60 2.11
N LEU A 129 4.61 -1.68 1.94
CA LEU A 129 4.70 -2.89 2.77
C LEU A 129 6.09 -3.55 2.66
N GLU A 130 6.63 -3.65 1.45
CA GLU A 130 7.98 -4.17 1.21
C GLU A 130 9.07 -3.28 1.83
N ALA A 131 8.94 -1.96 1.72
CA ALA A 131 9.85 -1.00 2.32
C ALA A 131 9.81 -1.05 3.85
N GLU A 132 8.62 -1.17 4.45
CA GLU A 132 8.46 -1.35 5.89
C GLU A 132 9.19 -2.62 6.36
N ARG A 133 9.04 -3.72 5.61
CA ARG A 133 9.73 -4.97 5.93
C ARG A 133 11.24 -4.86 5.85
N ILE A 134 11.76 -4.18 4.83
CA ILE A 134 13.20 -3.91 4.69
C ILE A 134 13.69 -3.10 5.89
N SER A 135 12.96 -2.03 6.27
CA SER A 135 13.28 -1.22 7.43
C SER A 135 13.29 -2.04 8.72
N ALA A 136 12.27 -2.86 8.97
CA ALA A 136 12.21 -3.76 10.13
C ALA A 136 13.39 -4.75 10.17
N ARG A 137 13.82 -5.27 9.01
CA ARG A 137 14.98 -6.17 8.91
C ARG A 137 16.30 -5.44 9.20
N GLN A 138 16.46 -4.22 8.70
CA GLN A 138 17.63 -3.38 8.93
C GLN A 138 17.72 -2.99 10.41
N LYS A 139 16.60 -2.59 11.03
CA LYS A 139 16.48 -2.30 12.45
C LYS A 139 16.87 -3.52 13.29
N LEU A 140 16.27 -4.69 13.06
CA LEU A 140 16.66 -5.94 13.74
C LEU A 140 18.16 -6.24 13.59
N THR A 141 18.75 -6.00 12.41
CA THR A 141 20.20 -6.18 12.21
C THR A 141 21.01 -5.27 13.13
N SER A 142 20.59 -4.01 13.26
CA SER A 142 21.24 -3.03 14.14
C SER A 142 21.11 -3.44 15.61
N THR A 143 19.91 -3.84 16.04
CA THR A 143 19.63 -4.27 17.40
C THR A 143 20.40 -5.55 17.76
N GLU A 144 20.46 -6.54 16.85
CA GLU A 144 21.26 -7.76 17.04
C GLU A 144 22.77 -7.45 17.17
N LYS A 145 23.28 -6.46 16.42
CA LYS A 145 24.67 -6.00 16.56
C LYS A 145 24.92 -5.33 17.90
N GLU A 146 23.97 -4.51 18.37
CA GLU A 146 24.06 -3.90 19.70
C GLU A 146 24.06 -4.95 20.80
N LEU A 147 23.15 -5.93 20.76
CA LEU A 147 23.15 -7.04 21.73
C LEU A 147 24.47 -7.81 21.72
N SER A 148 25.04 -8.08 20.54
CA SER A 148 26.37 -8.70 20.42
C SER A 148 27.46 -7.85 21.08
N SER A 149 27.42 -6.51 20.93
CA SER A 149 28.35 -5.60 21.61
C SER A 149 28.20 -5.64 23.13
N VAL A 150 26.96 -5.65 23.63
CA VAL A 150 26.66 -5.73 25.07
C VAL A 150 27.20 -7.03 25.66
N ILE A 151 26.92 -8.17 25.02
CA ILE A 151 27.45 -9.48 25.43
C ILE A 151 28.97 -9.46 25.48
N TYR A 152 29.63 -8.91 24.45
CA TYR A 152 31.08 -8.83 24.42
C TYR A 152 31.65 -7.98 25.56
N GLN A 153 31.08 -6.80 25.80
CA GLN A 153 31.51 -5.90 26.88
C GLN A 153 31.35 -6.54 28.27
N GLN A 154 30.29 -7.32 28.48
CA GLN A 154 29.97 -7.90 29.78
C GLN A 154 30.65 -9.24 30.05
N THR A 155 30.89 -10.05 29.01
CA THR A 155 31.42 -11.42 29.16
C THR A 155 32.83 -11.61 28.61
N GLY A 156 33.37 -10.64 27.86
CA GLY A 156 34.65 -10.74 27.17
C GLY A 156 34.68 -11.73 26.00
N ASN A 157 33.55 -12.35 25.62
CA ASN A 157 33.52 -13.40 24.60
C ASN A 157 32.31 -13.29 23.65
N ASN A 158 32.58 -13.14 22.35
CA ASN A 158 31.53 -13.01 21.33
C ASN A 158 31.09 -14.35 20.71
N LYS A 159 31.72 -15.49 21.05
CA LYS A 159 31.36 -16.81 20.49
C LYS A 159 29.96 -17.29 20.91
N ASN A 160 29.38 -16.66 21.92
CA ASN A 160 28.11 -17.07 22.52
C ASN A 160 26.86 -16.49 21.83
N PHE A 161 27.02 -15.45 21.00
CA PHE A 161 25.87 -14.76 20.40
C PHE A 161 25.02 -15.67 19.50
N SER A 162 25.65 -16.56 18.73
CA SER A 162 24.92 -17.51 17.87
C SER A 162 24.05 -18.47 18.67
N VAL A 163 24.51 -18.88 19.86
CA VAL A 163 23.79 -19.75 20.79
C VAL A 163 22.63 -19.00 21.41
N ILE A 164 22.87 -17.81 21.97
CA ILE A 164 21.82 -16.95 22.57
C ILE A 164 20.71 -16.68 21.54
N ARG A 165 21.07 -16.28 20.31
CA ARG A 165 20.10 -16.05 19.23
C ARG A 165 19.30 -17.30 18.89
N SER A 166 19.93 -18.48 18.85
CA SER A 166 19.22 -19.73 18.58
C SER A 166 18.26 -20.12 19.71
N LYS A 167 18.62 -19.84 20.97
CA LYS A 167 17.74 -20.04 22.13
C LYS A 167 16.55 -19.08 22.09
N GLY A 168 16.76 -17.82 21.71
CA GLY A 168 15.69 -16.85 21.46
C GLY A 168 14.73 -17.29 20.35
N ASP A 169 15.26 -17.79 19.22
CA ASP A 169 14.43 -18.38 18.17
C ASP A 169 13.60 -19.56 18.69
N GLN A 170 14.21 -20.45 19.49
CA GLN A 170 13.50 -21.58 20.08
C GLN A 170 12.38 -21.12 21.03
N ALA A 171 12.62 -20.11 21.84
CA ALA A 171 11.62 -19.51 22.71
C ALA A 171 10.48 -18.86 21.91
N LEU A 172 10.79 -18.14 20.83
CA LEU A 172 9.79 -17.44 20.01
C LEU A 172 8.96 -18.39 19.14
N PHE A 173 9.59 -19.38 18.50
CA PHE A 173 8.94 -20.28 17.53
C PHE A 173 8.55 -21.65 18.13
N GLY A 174 9.02 -21.99 19.32
CA GLY A 174 8.98 -23.38 19.79
C GLY A 174 9.86 -24.32 18.95
N LYS A 175 10.75 -23.77 18.12
CA LYS A 175 11.62 -24.48 17.17
C LYS A 175 12.96 -23.77 17.07
N THR A 176 14.05 -24.54 16.99
CA THR A 176 15.38 -23.97 16.77
C THR A 176 15.46 -23.23 15.43
N THR A 177 16.44 -22.33 15.30
CA THR A 177 16.70 -21.63 14.03
C THR A 177 16.82 -22.60 12.85
N GLN A 178 17.50 -23.74 13.06
CA GLN A 178 17.69 -24.76 12.02
C GLN A 178 16.38 -25.46 11.65
N ALA A 179 15.55 -25.82 12.63
CA ALA A 179 14.25 -26.42 12.36
C ALA A 179 13.31 -25.47 11.61
N MET A 180 13.37 -24.16 11.93
CA MET A 180 12.63 -23.14 11.18
C MET A 180 13.16 -22.97 9.75
N LYS A 181 14.48 -22.95 9.54
CA LYS A 181 15.07 -22.93 8.19
C LYS A 181 14.63 -24.14 7.36
N SER A 182 14.61 -25.33 7.95
CA SER A 182 14.12 -26.54 7.28
C SER A 182 12.64 -26.43 6.93
N ARG A 183 11.79 -25.93 7.84
CA ARG A 183 10.36 -25.73 7.60
C ARG A 183 10.10 -24.75 6.45
N TRP A 184 10.81 -23.63 6.44
CA TRP A 184 10.69 -22.59 5.42
C TRP A 184 11.52 -22.85 4.15
N LYS A 185 12.21 -24.00 4.06
CA LYS A 185 13.07 -24.39 2.92
C LYS A 185 14.12 -23.32 2.59
N ILE A 186 14.71 -22.71 3.61
CA ILE A 186 15.68 -21.63 3.48
C ILE A 186 17.08 -22.19 3.19
N PRO A 187 17.83 -21.64 2.22
CA PRO A 187 19.21 -22.05 1.99
C PRO A 187 20.06 -21.89 3.25
N ILE A 188 20.90 -22.88 3.56
CA ILE A 188 21.68 -22.96 4.82
C ILE A 188 22.45 -21.66 5.10
N LYS A 189 23.10 -21.10 4.06
CA LYS A 189 23.92 -19.89 4.13
C LYS A 189 23.14 -18.59 4.38
N ARG A 190 21.81 -18.62 4.26
CA ARG A 190 20.97 -17.42 4.43
C ARG A 190 20.43 -17.31 5.86
N PRO A 191 20.35 -16.11 6.44
CA PRO A 191 19.68 -15.86 7.71
C PRO A 191 18.19 -16.22 7.68
N LEU A 192 17.66 -16.75 8.79
CA LEU A 192 16.22 -17.02 8.95
C LEU A 192 15.39 -15.72 8.81
N ALA A 193 15.88 -14.62 9.39
CA ALA A 193 15.23 -13.31 9.38
C ALA A 193 15.04 -12.74 7.96
N ASP A 194 15.85 -13.13 6.98
CA ASP A 194 15.72 -12.64 5.60
C ASP A 194 14.43 -13.13 4.92
N PHE A 195 13.75 -14.12 5.49
CA PHE A 195 12.51 -14.72 4.99
C PHE A 195 11.35 -14.59 5.99
N ALA A 196 11.58 -13.91 7.12
CA ALA A 196 10.55 -13.68 8.12
C ALA A 196 9.59 -12.57 7.67
N PRO A 197 8.28 -12.69 7.98
CA PRO A 197 7.32 -11.62 7.78
C PRO A 197 7.58 -10.46 8.74
N THR A 198 7.11 -9.24 8.41
CA THR A 198 7.37 -8.00 9.16
C THR A 198 7.04 -8.12 10.64
N ILE A 199 5.91 -8.76 10.98
CA ILE A 199 5.50 -8.94 12.38
C ILE A 199 6.51 -9.77 13.19
N ILE A 200 7.13 -10.78 12.59
CA ILE A 200 8.15 -11.61 13.24
C ILE A 200 9.46 -10.83 13.38
N LEU A 201 9.82 -10.02 12.39
CA LEU A 201 10.97 -9.14 12.50
C LEU A 201 10.83 -8.16 13.67
N LYS A 202 9.68 -7.49 13.78
CA LYS A 202 9.37 -6.57 14.89
C LYS A 202 9.30 -7.28 16.24
N ALA A 203 8.71 -8.47 16.30
CA ALA A 203 8.65 -9.28 17.52
C ALA A 203 10.05 -9.65 18.03
N LYS A 204 10.93 -10.12 17.13
CA LYS A 204 12.32 -10.41 17.45
C LYS A 204 13.09 -9.17 17.86
N ASP A 205 12.90 -8.06 17.16
CA ASP A 205 13.54 -6.78 17.45
C ASP A 205 13.18 -6.32 18.87
N PHE A 206 11.89 -6.29 19.19
CA PHE A 206 11.39 -5.90 20.51
C PHE A 206 11.93 -6.80 21.64
N ALA A 207 11.90 -8.13 21.46
CA ALA A 207 12.48 -9.05 22.45
C ALA A 207 13.99 -8.80 22.65
N THR A 208 14.70 -8.46 21.57
CA THR A 208 16.13 -8.14 21.60
C THR A 208 16.38 -6.80 22.30
N GLU A 209 15.56 -5.78 22.05
CA GLU A 209 15.65 -4.48 22.73
C GLU A 209 15.43 -4.60 24.24
N ILE A 210 14.43 -5.37 24.69
CA ILE A 210 14.22 -5.62 26.13
C ILE A 210 15.43 -6.36 26.72
N THR A 211 15.98 -7.34 26.01
CA THR A 211 17.17 -8.07 26.46
C THR A 211 18.36 -7.13 26.63
N ILE A 212 18.59 -6.22 25.67
CA ILE A 212 19.65 -5.21 25.75
C ILE A 212 19.46 -4.30 26.96
N HIS A 213 18.23 -3.80 27.15
CA HIS A 213 17.88 -2.93 28.26
C HIS A 213 18.17 -3.62 29.60
N ASN A 214 17.62 -4.82 29.81
CA ASN A 214 17.75 -5.55 31.06
C ASN A 214 19.17 -6.05 31.32
N ALA A 215 19.90 -6.45 30.27
CA ALA A 215 21.31 -6.82 30.39
C ALA A 215 22.16 -5.66 30.92
N LYS A 216 21.93 -4.44 30.42
CA LYS A 216 22.64 -3.22 30.88
C LYS A 216 22.20 -2.84 32.30
N GLU A 217 20.89 -2.75 32.53
CA GLU A 217 20.32 -2.29 33.81
C GLU A 217 20.72 -3.20 34.97
N HIS A 218 20.62 -4.51 34.78
CA HIS A 218 20.95 -5.51 35.80
C HIS A 218 22.40 -6.00 35.72
N GLN A 219 23.23 -5.40 34.87
CA GLN A 219 24.67 -5.70 34.72
C GLN A 219 24.95 -7.19 34.55
N LEU A 220 24.14 -7.86 33.72
CA LEU A 220 24.25 -9.31 33.49
C LEU A 220 25.62 -9.64 32.87
N SER A 221 26.49 -10.34 33.61
CA SER A 221 27.91 -10.51 33.23
C SER A 221 28.27 -11.92 32.73
N THR A 222 27.29 -12.81 32.58
CA THR A 222 27.52 -14.20 32.15
C THR A 222 26.64 -14.59 30.97
N GLU A 223 27.12 -15.50 30.13
CA GLU A 223 26.31 -16.04 29.01
C GLU A 223 24.99 -16.66 29.48
N PRO A 224 24.94 -17.49 30.54
CA PRO A 224 23.69 -18.07 30.99
C PRO A 224 22.68 -17.00 31.43
N ALA A 225 23.12 -15.98 32.17
CA ALA A 225 22.24 -14.91 32.62
C ALA A 225 21.61 -14.13 31.45
N ILE A 226 22.42 -13.75 30.45
CA ILE A 226 21.91 -13.04 29.25
C ILE A 226 21.03 -13.97 28.40
N SER A 227 21.38 -15.26 28.32
CA SER A 227 20.60 -16.27 27.62
C SER A 227 19.21 -16.43 28.24
N ASP A 228 19.12 -16.55 29.56
CA ASP A 228 17.85 -16.74 30.28
C ASP A 228 16.96 -15.51 30.17
N GLU A 229 17.55 -14.31 30.25
CA GLU A 229 16.88 -13.04 29.97
C GLU A 229 16.32 -13.03 28.54
N HIS A 230 17.13 -13.41 27.55
CA HIS A 230 16.71 -13.44 26.15
C HIS A 230 15.59 -14.46 25.88
N ILE A 231 15.66 -15.65 26.49
CA ILE A 231 14.61 -16.66 26.43
C ILE A 231 13.31 -16.10 27.01
N THR A 232 13.36 -15.57 28.24
CA THR A 232 12.20 -15.03 28.95
C THR A 232 11.49 -13.96 28.14
N ASN A 233 12.24 -13.04 27.54
CA ASN A 233 11.69 -11.98 26.69
C ASN A 233 11.04 -12.53 25.41
N ASN A 234 11.65 -13.53 24.76
CA ASN A 234 11.07 -14.16 23.59
C ASN A 234 9.81 -14.99 23.92
N GLU A 235 9.77 -15.65 25.07
CA GLU A 235 8.57 -16.36 25.56
C GLU A 235 7.42 -15.39 25.85
N ALA A 236 7.71 -14.24 26.46
CA ALA A 236 6.72 -13.19 26.72
C ALA A 236 6.13 -12.63 25.41
N VAL A 237 6.99 -12.35 24.42
CA VAL A 237 6.55 -11.94 23.08
C VAL A 237 5.75 -13.04 22.40
N ARG A 238 6.20 -14.30 22.46
CA ARG A 238 5.45 -15.46 21.94
C ARG A 238 4.07 -15.56 22.56
N LYS A 239 3.95 -15.45 23.89
CA LYS A 239 2.68 -15.52 24.62
C LYS A 239 1.71 -14.45 24.10
N THR A 240 2.20 -13.23 23.90
CA THR A 240 1.41 -12.13 23.34
C THR A 240 0.89 -12.44 21.94
N LEU A 241 1.76 -12.97 21.06
CA LEU A 241 1.37 -13.36 19.70
C LEU A 241 0.30 -14.47 19.74
N LEU A 242 0.50 -15.49 20.56
CA LEU A 242 -0.45 -16.62 20.69
C LEU A 242 -1.82 -16.17 21.21
N GLN A 243 -1.86 -15.25 22.18
CA GLN A 243 -3.11 -14.68 22.70
C GLN A 243 -3.90 -13.90 21.64
N ARG A 244 -3.23 -13.39 20.60
CA ARG A 244 -3.86 -12.71 19.46
C ARG A 244 -4.10 -13.64 18.26
N GLY A 245 -3.96 -14.96 18.44
CA GLY A 245 -4.17 -15.95 17.40
C GLY A 245 -3.01 -16.07 16.40
N ILE A 246 -1.87 -15.43 16.66
CA ILE A 246 -0.71 -15.43 15.77
C ILE A 246 0.27 -16.51 16.26
N ARG A 247 0.46 -17.56 15.46
CA ARG A 247 1.37 -18.67 15.76
C ARG A 247 2.68 -18.51 14.96
N PRO A 248 3.78 -18.04 15.56
CA PRO A 248 4.99 -17.65 14.84
C PRO A 248 5.54 -18.71 13.88
N GLU A 249 5.53 -19.97 14.32
CA GLU A 249 6.04 -21.12 13.58
C GLU A 249 5.13 -21.60 12.46
N GLN A 250 3.89 -21.11 12.39
CA GLN A 250 2.92 -21.45 11.35
C GLN A 250 2.84 -20.38 10.26
N LEU A 251 3.38 -19.18 10.50
CA LEU A 251 3.41 -18.14 9.48
C LEU A 251 4.24 -18.60 8.27
N PRO A 252 3.77 -18.35 7.04
CA PRO A 252 4.51 -18.70 5.84
C PRO A 252 5.77 -17.85 5.70
N PRO A 253 6.84 -18.38 5.10
CA PRO A 253 7.98 -17.55 4.73
C PRO A 253 7.57 -16.59 3.62
N VAL A 254 8.23 -15.44 3.60
CA VAL A 254 8.09 -14.44 2.55
C VAL A 254 9.35 -14.41 1.69
N GLU A 255 9.28 -13.73 0.54
CA GLU A 255 10.41 -13.61 -0.38
C GLU A 255 11.66 -13.10 0.36
N ASP A 256 12.81 -13.58 -0.07
CA ASP A 256 14.11 -13.10 0.39
C ASP A 256 14.21 -11.56 0.34
N VAL A 257 14.37 -10.93 1.51
CA VAL A 257 14.41 -9.47 1.64
C VAL A 257 15.48 -8.80 0.78
N LYS A 258 16.58 -9.50 0.47
CA LYS A 258 17.64 -8.98 -0.42
C LYS A 258 17.23 -8.97 -1.88
N LYS A 259 16.34 -9.86 -2.30
CA LYS A 259 15.72 -9.80 -3.64
C LYS A 259 14.74 -8.64 -3.72
N VAL A 260 13.93 -8.46 -2.68
CA VAL A 260 12.96 -7.36 -2.57
C VAL A 260 13.68 -6.00 -2.62
N GLU A 261 14.74 -5.82 -1.83
CA GLU A 261 15.57 -4.60 -1.82
C GLU A 261 16.09 -4.26 -3.23
N ARG A 262 16.65 -5.25 -3.94
CA ARG A 262 17.13 -5.07 -5.32
C ARG A 262 16.00 -4.72 -6.30
N ARG A 263 14.82 -5.34 -6.15
CA ARG A 263 13.65 -5.06 -6.99
C ARG A 263 13.23 -3.61 -6.82
N LEU A 264 13.04 -3.14 -5.58
CA LEU A 264 12.67 -1.75 -5.28
C LEU A 264 13.69 -0.74 -5.81
N ASP A 265 14.98 -1.02 -5.66
CA ASP A 265 16.04 -0.14 -6.19
C ASP A 265 16.05 -0.09 -7.74
N SER A 266 15.74 -1.20 -8.39
CA SER A 266 15.63 -1.25 -9.85
C SER A 266 14.38 -0.55 -10.38
N GLU A 267 13.28 -0.60 -9.63
CA GLU A 267 12.00 0.01 -9.99
C GLU A 267 12.00 1.52 -9.79
N LYS A 268 12.71 2.05 -8.78
CA LYS A 268 12.95 3.50 -8.67
C LYS A 268 13.62 4.09 -9.92
N LYS A 269 14.39 3.26 -10.65
CA LYS A 269 15.08 3.65 -11.89
C LYS A 269 14.22 3.47 -13.15
N LYS A 270 13.13 2.72 -13.10
CA LYS A 270 12.22 2.48 -14.24
C LYS A 270 10.91 3.23 -14.02
N SER A 271 10.75 4.37 -14.70
CA SER A 271 9.47 5.05 -14.77
C SER A 271 8.39 4.16 -15.40
N LEU A 272 7.15 4.35 -14.95
CA LEU A 272 5.95 3.57 -15.27
C LEU A 272 5.80 3.38 -16.78
N LYS A 273 6.04 2.17 -17.28
CA LYS A 273 5.67 1.77 -18.65
C LYS A 273 4.19 1.33 -18.70
N ASN A 274 3.67 1.34 -19.92
CA ASN A 274 2.32 0.93 -20.32
C ASN A 274 1.84 -0.38 -19.64
N PRO A 275 0.53 -0.58 -19.50
CA PRO A 275 -0.03 -1.79 -18.88
C PRO A 275 0.43 -3.05 -19.62
N ASP A 276 0.65 -4.12 -18.86
CA ASP A 276 1.03 -5.42 -19.42
C ASP A 276 -0.06 -5.93 -20.37
N SER A 277 0.33 -6.31 -21.59
CA SER A 277 -0.54 -6.98 -22.54
C SER A 277 -0.35 -8.49 -22.44
N LEU A 278 -1.44 -9.26 -22.45
CA LEU A 278 -1.36 -10.70 -22.69
C LEU A 278 -0.82 -10.90 -24.11
N GLY A 279 0.48 -11.18 -24.24
CA GLY A 279 1.09 -11.39 -25.54
C GLY A 279 0.39 -12.53 -26.27
N THR A 280 -0.06 -12.30 -27.49
CA THR A 280 -0.35 -13.40 -28.40
C THR A 280 0.98 -13.99 -28.81
N GLU A 281 1.33 -15.15 -28.26
CA GLU A 281 2.30 -16.03 -28.91
C GLU A 281 1.75 -16.30 -30.31
N GLY A 282 2.35 -15.65 -31.31
CA GLY A 282 2.16 -16.01 -32.70
C GLY A 282 2.69 -17.42 -32.87
N ASN A 283 1.78 -18.39 -32.92
CA ASN A 283 2.05 -19.71 -33.46
C ASN A 283 2.60 -19.52 -34.88
N ASN A 284 3.92 -19.63 -35.03
CA ASN A 284 4.52 -19.97 -36.30
C ASN A 284 4.13 -21.42 -36.61
N HIS A 285 3.34 -21.61 -37.67
CA HIS A 285 3.33 -22.82 -38.47
C HIS A 285 3.89 -22.47 -39.85
#